data_AF-A0A2Y9J3A5-F1
#
_entry.id   AF-A0A2Y9J3A5-F1
#
_cell.length_a   1.000
_cell.length_b   1.000
_cell.length_c   1.000
_cell.angle_alpha   90.00
_cell.angle_beta   90.00
_cell.angle_gamma   90.00
#
_symmetry.space_group_name_H-M   'P 1'
#
loop_
_entity.id
_entity.type
_entity.pdbx_description
1 polymer ?
#
loop_
_entity_poly.entity_id
_entity_poly.type
_entity_poly.pdbx_seq_one_letter_code
_entity_poly.pdbx_strand_id
1 'polypeptide(L)'
;MTQRAGKAQPYTEALDGGWGWMIVFHFFLVNVFLMGMIKTFAIFFVVFQEKFESSSEQTAWIGSIMSSLRFSAGPLVAIISEITGEKTASILGVFLVSGGYLISSLATNIPFLCVTMGLLPGLGSALLYHTAAVLTTKYFKKRLALSTAIARSGMGLTFLIAPFTKVLIDLYDWTGITETVSQIISGWVADQNWIKRYHYHKSYLILCGITNLLAPLATTFPLLMTYIVFFAIFTGGYLAVLLPVLVDLSGNSRVHRFLGFAGFFAGMAVLSGPPIAGWLYDHTQTYTGSFYFSGICFLLSSVSLFFVPLAERWKNRA
;
A
#
# COMPACT_ATOMS: atom_id res chain seq x y z
N MET A 1 15.69 5.59 43.30
CA MET A 1 16.34 4.64 42.39
C MET A 1 15.95 4.95 40.95
N THR A 2 16.85 5.70 40.30
CA THR A 2 17.16 5.71 38.86
C THR A 2 16.02 5.79 37.83
N GLN A 3 15.69 7.03 37.47
CA GLN A 3 15.26 7.42 36.13
C GLN A 3 16.21 6.82 35.08
N ARG A 4 15.73 5.92 34.21
CA ARG A 4 16.36 5.67 32.91
C ARG A 4 15.97 6.81 31.99
N ALA A 5 16.70 7.92 32.07
CA ALA A 5 16.82 8.86 30.98
C ALA A 5 17.50 8.12 29.81
N GLY A 6 16.69 7.51 28.94
CA GLY A 6 17.17 7.02 27.65
C GLY A 6 17.72 8.21 26.88
N LYS A 7 19.03 8.22 26.63
CA LYS A 7 19.71 9.20 25.77
C LYS A 7 18.94 9.31 24.45
N ALA A 8 18.20 10.40 24.27
CA ALA A 8 17.74 10.79 22.95
C ALA A 8 18.99 11.09 22.13
N GLN A 9 19.31 10.23 21.15
CA GLN A 9 20.37 10.53 20.19
C GLN A 9 19.98 11.82 19.44
N PRO A 10 20.86 12.84 19.41
CA PRO A 10 20.58 14.07 18.70
C PRO A 10 20.70 13.78 17.20
N TYR A 11 19.59 13.49 16.53
CA TYR A 11 19.51 13.62 15.08
C TYR A 11 19.35 15.11 14.75
N THR A 12 20.43 15.87 14.95
CA THR A 12 20.53 17.30 14.61
C THR A 12 20.98 17.44 13.16
N GLU A 13 19.97 17.64 12.29
CA GLU A 13 19.96 18.32 10.97
C GLU A 13 20.66 17.62 9.78
N ALA A 14 20.08 17.55 8.57
CA ALA A 14 18.93 18.26 8.01
C ALA A 14 17.73 17.35 7.74
N LEU A 15 16.54 17.81 8.17
CA LEU A 15 15.25 17.15 8.00
C LEU A 15 14.75 17.07 6.54
N ASP A 16 15.58 17.32 5.54
CA ASP A 16 15.30 17.11 4.11
C ASP A 16 16.62 17.06 3.29
N GLY A 17 17.40 15.99 3.43
CA GLY A 17 18.60 15.71 2.61
C GLY A 17 19.59 14.71 3.24
N GLY A 18 20.56 14.20 2.47
CA GLY A 18 21.59 13.28 2.96
C GLY A 18 21.13 11.81 3.08
N TRP A 19 21.39 11.17 4.23
CA TRP A 19 21.05 9.76 4.49
C TRP A 19 19.55 9.44 4.40
N GLY A 20 18.67 10.45 4.47
CA GLY A 20 17.24 10.27 4.22
C GLY A 20 16.95 9.63 2.86
N TRP A 21 17.73 9.93 1.82
CA TRP A 21 17.53 9.33 0.49
C TRP A 21 17.85 7.83 0.45
N MET A 22 18.76 7.35 1.31
CA MET A 22 19.00 5.91 1.46
C MET A 22 17.80 5.21 2.11
N ILE A 23 17.09 5.89 3.01
CA ILE A 23 15.84 5.37 3.59
C ILE A 23 14.72 5.34 2.55
N VAL A 24 14.62 6.37 1.70
CA VAL A 24 13.67 6.39 0.57
C VAL A 24 13.99 5.26 -0.41
N PHE A 25 15.27 5.02 -0.71
CA PHE A 25 15.70 3.91 -1.57
C PHE A 25 15.40 2.54 -0.93
N HIS A 26 15.63 2.37 0.37
CA HIS A 26 15.21 1.17 1.09
C HIS A 26 13.70 0.97 1.01
N PHE A 27 12.91 2.02 1.24
CA PHE A 27 11.46 1.93 1.17
C PHE A 27 10.96 1.65 -0.26
N PHE A 28 11.66 2.20 -1.26
CA PHE A 28 11.46 1.85 -2.67
C PHE A 28 11.67 0.36 -2.90
N LEU A 29 12.81 -0.19 -2.50
CA LEU A 29 13.09 -1.63 -2.65
C LEU A 29 12.07 -2.49 -1.91
N VAL A 30 11.67 -2.11 -0.69
CA VAL A 30 10.58 -2.79 0.03
C VAL A 30 9.32 -2.81 -0.84
N ASN A 31 8.84 -1.68 -1.35
CA ASN A 31 7.65 -1.65 -2.20
C ASN A 31 7.80 -2.50 -3.49
N VAL A 32 8.98 -2.48 -4.10
CA VAL A 32 9.33 -3.29 -5.27
C VAL A 32 9.21 -4.79 -4.94
N PHE A 33 9.87 -5.27 -3.88
CA PHE A 33 9.79 -6.69 -3.50
C PHE A 33 8.40 -7.09 -3.02
N LEU A 34 7.73 -6.26 -2.22
CA LEU A 34 6.40 -6.58 -1.69
C LEU A 34 5.37 -6.81 -2.79
N MET A 35 5.33 -5.95 -3.82
CA MET A 35 4.42 -6.14 -4.95
C MET A 35 4.91 -7.23 -5.91
N GLY A 36 6.23 -7.39 -6.09
CA GLY A 36 6.82 -8.45 -6.90
C GLY A 36 6.48 -9.85 -6.39
N MET A 37 6.42 -10.03 -5.07
CA MET A 37 6.00 -11.28 -4.43
C MET A 37 4.53 -11.63 -4.72
N ILE A 38 3.62 -10.66 -4.65
CA ILE A 38 2.20 -10.85 -4.98
C ILE A 38 2.02 -11.25 -6.44
N LYS A 39 2.70 -10.55 -7.36
CA LYS A 39 2.66 -10.87 -8.79
C LYS A 39 3.26 -12.24 -9.10
N THR A 40 4.38 -12.58 -8.45
CA THR A 40 5.01 -13.91 -8.60
C THR A 40 4.06 -15.01 -8.14
N PHE A 41 3.37 -14.84 -7.00
CA PHE A 41 2.37 -15.81 -6.56
C PHE A 41 1.26 -16.03 -7.59
N ALA A 42 0.77 -14.98 -8.23
CA ALA A 42 -0.25 -15.10 -9.28
C ALA A 42 0.21 -15.97 -10.47
N ILE A 43 1.50 -15.94 -10.81
CA ILE A 43 2.09 -16.81 -11.85
C ILE A 43 2.12 -18.26 -11.39
N PHE A 44 2.52 -18.52 -10.14
CA PHE A 44 2.58 -19.86 -9.57
C PHE A 44 1.21 -20.42 -9.17
N PHE A 45 0.15 -19.63 -9.21
CA PHE A 45 -1.19 -20.03 -8.82
C PHE A 45 -1.63 -21.33 -9.51
N VAL A 46 -1.59 -21.36 -10.84
CA VAL A 46 -2.00 -22.53 -11.64
C VAL A 46 -1.09 -23.73 -11.37
N VAL A 47 0.21 -23.49 -11.21
CA VAL A 47 1.20 -24.54 -10.91
C VAL A 47 0.89 -25.22 -9.57
N PHE A 48 0.47 -24.46 -8.56
CA PHE A 48 0.07 -25.04 -7.27
C PHE A 48 -1.24 -25.82 -7.37
N GLN A 49 -2.19 -25.38 -8.19
CA GLN A 49 -3.43 -26.14 -8.42
C GLN A 49 -3.14 -27.51 -9.04
N GLU A 50 -2.32 -27.54 -10.09
CA GLU A 50 -1.94 -28.78 -10.77
C GLU A 50 -1.14 -29.71 -9.85
N LYS A 51 -0.14 -29.18 -9.14
CA LYS A 51 0.74 -30.00 -8.30
C LYS A 51 0.05 -30.60 -7.07
N PHE A 52 -0.87 -29.87 -6.47
CA PHE A 52 -1.56 -30.30 -5.24
C PHE A 52 -3.00 -30.76 -5.48
N GLU A 53 -3.43 -30.88 -6.74
CA GLU A 53 -4.79 -31.24 -7.15
C GLU A 53 -5.87 -30.47 -6.36
N SER A 54 -5.62 -29.18 -6.13
CA SER A 54 -6.41 -28.37 -5.20
C SER A 54 -7.36 -27.42 -5.91
N SER A 55 -8.45 -27.05 -5.25
CA SER A 55 -9.42 -26.12 -5.84
C SER A 55 -8.85 -24.71 -5.95
N SER A 56 -9.40 -23.91 -6.87
CA SER A 56 -9.07 -22.49 -7.01
C SER A 56 -9.30 -21.71 -5.72
N GLU A 57 -10.34 -22.06 -4.97
CA GLU A 57 -10.64 -21.46 -3.67
C GLU A 57 -9.52 -21.74 -2.65
N GLN A 58 -9.10 -23.01 -2.52
CA GLN A 58 -8.06 -23.41 -1.58
C GLN A 58 -6.71 -22.74 -1.89
N THR A 59 -6.34 -22.64 -3.16
CA THR A 59 -5.09 -21.96 -3.56
C THR A 59 -5.19 -20.45 -3.39
N ALA A 60 -6.37 -19.84 -3.62
CA ALA A 60 -6.58 -18.40 -3.48
C ALA A 60 -6.39 -17.89 -2.05
N TRP A 61 -6.63 -18.72 -1.04
CA TRP A 61 -6.36 -18.37 0.36
C TRP A 61 -4.92 -17.93 0.60
N ILE A 62 -3.93 -18.52 -0.08
CA ILE A 62 -2.52 -18.15 0.09
C ILE A 62 -2.29 -16.67 -0.29
N GLY A 63 -2.76 -16.26 -1.47
CA GLY A 63 -2.63 -14.89 -1.97
C GLY A 63 -3.45 -13.88 -1.16
N SER A 64 -4.66 -14.27 -0.73
CA SER A 64 -5.54 -13.44 0.10
C SER A 64 -4.94 -13.19 1.49
N ILE A 65 -4.41 -14.22 2.14
CA ILE A 65 -3.72 -14.11 3.44
C ILE A 65 -2.50 -13.20 3.30
N MET A 66 -1.65 -13.43 2.29
CA MET A 66 -0.45 -12.63 2.03
C MET A 66 -0.76 -11.14 1.83
N SER A 67 -1.76 -10.82 0.99
CA SER A 67 -2.12 -9.44 0.67
C SER A 67 -2.86 -8.73 1.80
N SER A 68 -3.70 -9.45 2.56
CA SER A 68 -4.51 -8.87 3.64
C SER A 68 -3.67 -8.59 4.88
N LEU A 69 -2.79 -9.53 5.30
CA LEU A 69 -1.91 -9.36 6.46
C LEU A 69 -0.96 -8.18 6.33
N ARG A 70 -0.52 -7.87 5.10
CA ARG A 70 0.31 -6.70 4.82
C ARG A 70 -0.27 -5.41 5.41
N PHE A 71 -1.59 -5.27 5.39
CA PHE A 71 -2.28 -4.10 5.91
C PHE A 71 -2.90 -4.36 7.29
N SER A 72 -3.59 -5.50 7.47
CA SER A 72 -4.34 -5.79 8.69
C SER A 72 -3.47 -5.98 9.93
N ALA A 73 -2.20 -6.38 9.78
CA ALA A 73 -1.27 -6.48 10.91
C ALA A 73 -0.79 -5.13 11.46
N GLY A 74 -1.28 -4.00 10.93
CA GLY A 74 -0.84 -2.64 11.27
C GLY A 74 -0.74 -2.32 12.77
N PRO A 75 -1.74 -2.60 13.63
CA PRO A 75 -1.67 -2.28 15.06
C PRO A 75 -0.63 -3.13 15.79
N LEU A 76 -0.56 -4.42 15.46
CA LEU A 76 0.43 -5.34 16.01
C LEU A 76 1.85 -4.89 15.65
N VAL A 77 2.06 -4.51 14.39
CA VAL A 77 3.32 -3.99 13.89
C VAL A 77 3.69 -2.65 14.54
N ALA A 78 2.72 -1.76 14.78
CA ALA A 78 2.95 -0.50 15.46
C ALA A 78 3.45 -0.72 16.90
N ILE A 79 2.83 -1.64 17.64
CA ILE A 79 3.25 -2.00 19.00
C ILE A 79 4.64 -2.63 19.00
N ILE A 80 4.90 -3.59 18.11
CA ILE A 80 6.22 -4.24 18.00
C ILE A 80 7.30 -3.21 17.67
N SER A 81 7.02 -2.28 16.76
CA SER A 81 7.97 -1.23 16.36
C SER A 81 8.24 -0.24 17.50
N GLU A 82 7.23 0.07 18.31
CA GLU A 82 7.35 0.95 19.48
C GLU A 82 8.20 0.30 20.60
N ILE A 83 8.09 -1.02 20.78
CA ILE A 83 8.84 -1.77 21.82
C ILE A 83 10.27 -2.10 21.38
N THR A 84 10.44 -2.60 20.15
CA THR A 84 11.72 -3.16 19.67
C THR A 84 12.58 -2.17 18.90
N GLY A 85 12.01 -1.03 18.50
CA GLY A 85 12.61 -0.04 17.61
C GLY A 85 12.50 -0.42 16.13
N GLU A 86 12.56 0.60 15.25
CA GLU A 86 12.22 0.41 13.84
C GLU A 86 13.25 -0.43 13.07
N LYS A 87 14.54 -0.34 13.45
CA LYS A 87 15.60 -1.13 12.81
C LYS A 87 15.44 -2.63 13.09
N THR A 88 15.19 -2.99 14.34
CA THR A 88 15.00 -4.39 14.76
C THR A 88 13.75 -4.98 14.13
N ALA A 89 12.65 -4.23 14.12
CA ALA A 89 11.40 -4.64 13.49
C ALA A 89 11.56 -4.85 11.97
N SER A 90 12.35 -4.01 11.29
CA SER A 90 12.67 -4.19 9.87
C SER A 90 13.48 -5.48 9.62
N ILE A 91 14.50 -5.74 10.43
CA ILE A 91 15.31 -6.97 10.34
C ILE A 91 14.45 -8.22 10.57
N LEU A 92 13.59 -8.21 11.59
CA LEU A 92 12.63 -9.29 11.85
C LEU A 92 11.70 -9.53 10.65
N GLY A 93 11.25 -8.45 10.00
CA GLY A 93 10.44 -8.52 8.79
C GLY A 93 11.14 -9.26 7.65
N VAL A 94 12.43 -8.96 7.39
CA VAL A 94 13.23 -9.68 6.37
C VAL A 94 13.35 -11.16 6.69
N PHE A 95 13.61 -11.51 7.96
CA PHE A 95 13.70 -12.90 8.38
C PHE A 95 12.39 -13.66 8.21
N LEU A 96 11.25 -13.04 8.54
CA LEU A 96 9.93 -13.65 8.37
C LEU A 96 9.59 -13.89 6.89
N VAL A 97 9.87 -12.91 6.02
CA VAL A 97 9.66 -13.06 4.58
C VAL A 97 10.57 -14.15 4.01
N SER A 98 11.88 -14.03 4.23
CA SER A 98 12.86 -14.97 3.65
C SER A 98 12.68 -16.39 4.20
N GLY A 99 12.47 -16.51 5.52
CA GLY A 99 12.20 -17.78 6.18
C GLY A 99 10.91 -18.42 5.71
N GLY A 100 9.83 -17.63 5.53
CA GLY A 100 8.57 -18.12 4.97
C GLY A 100 8.76 -18.79 3.61
N TYR A 101 9.40 -18.10 2.65
CA TYR A 101 9.66 -18.68 1.33
C TYR A 101 10.62 -19.87 1.34
N LEU A 102 11.66 -19.86 2.18
CA LEU A 102 12.57 -21.00 2.30
C LEU A 102 11.83 -22.24 2.83
N ILE A 103 11.02 -22.09 3.88
CA ILE A 103 10.23 -23.20 4.44
C ILE A 103 9.18 -23.67 3.43
N SER A 104 8.63 -22.77 2.62
CA SER A 104 7.65 -23.11 1.57
C SER A 104 8.20 -24.09 0.52
N SER A 105 9.52 -24.15 0.33
CA SER A 105 10.14 -25.15 -0.57
C SER A 105 9.91 -26.60 -0.13
N LEU A 106 9.60 -26.81 1.16
CA LEU A 106 9.32 -28.12 1.76
C LEU A 106 7.82 -28.44 1.79
N ALA A 107 7.00 -27.66 1.10
CA ALA A 107 5.55 -27.78 1.17
C ALA A 107 5.02 -29.08 0.53
N THR A 108 4.17 -29.76 1.29
CA THR A 108 3.51 -31.00 0.87
C THR A 108 2.00 -30.85 0.69
N ASN A 109 1.41 -29.74 1.15
CA ASN A 109 -0.02 -29.47 1.03
C ASN A 109 -0.33 -27.96 1.02
N ILE A 110 -1.56 -27.60 0.61
CA ILE A 110 -2.02 -26.20 0.53
C ILE A 110 -2.08 -25.49 1.88
N PRO A 111 -2.61 -26.06 2.98
CA PRO A 111 -2.61 -25.39 4.28
C PRO A 111 -1.20 -25.02 4.77
N PHE A 112 -0.20 -25.85 4.48
CA PHE A 112 1.19 -25.54 4.78
C PHE A 112 1.69 -24.31 3.98
N LEU A 113 1.32 -24.19 2.70
CA LEU A 113 1.61 -22.99 1.89
C LEU A 113 0.86 -21.74 2.40
N CYS A 114 -0.37 -21.88 2.90
CA CYS A 114 -1.09 -20.76 3.51
C CYS A 114 -0.33 -20.17 4.71
N VAL A 115 0.33 -21.02 5.51
CA VAL A 115 1.15 -20.55 6.63
C VAL A 115 2.50 -20.01 6.14
N THR A 116 3.19 -20.74 5.26
CA THR A 116 4.59 -20.48 4.91
C THR A 116 4.77 -19.44 3.81
N MET A 117 3.90 -19.39 2.79
CA MET A 117 3.87 -18.35 1.75
C MET A 117 2.87 -17.23 2.04
N GLY A 118 1.82 -17.51 2.82
CA GLY A 118 0.79 -16.53 3.17
C GLY A 118 1.12 -15.76 4.46
N LEU A 119 1.03 -16.45 5.60
CA LEU A 119 1.07 -15.83 6.93
C LEU A 119 2.45 -15.21 7.24
N LEU A 120 3.54 -15.98 7.11
CA LEU A 120 4.88 -15.51 7.45
C LEU A 120 5.32 -14.32 6.58
N PRO A 121 5.24 -14.38 5.24
CA PRO A 121 5.62 -13.26 4.40
C PRO A 121 4.64 -12.09 4.54
N GLY A 122 3.35 -12.33 4.75
CA GLY A 122 2.35 -11.28 4.99
C GLY A 122 2.69 -10.43 6.23
N LEU A 123 2.99 -11.08 7.36
CA LEU A 123 3.42 -10.41 8.59
C LEU A 123 4.76 -9.69 8.44
N GLY A 124 5.75 -10.35 7.82
CA GLY A 124 7.04 -9.74 7.54
C GLY A 124 6.94 -8.52 6.63
N SER A 125 6.06 -8.57 5.63
CA SER A 125 5.77 -7.46 4.72
C SER A 125 5.12 -6.27 5.43
N ALA A 126 4.23 -6.53 6.38
CA ALA A 126 3.63 -5.49 7.21
C ALA A 126 4.69 -4.75 8.06
N LEU A 127 5.61 -5.50 8.69
CA LEU A 127 6.74 -4.95 9.46
C LEU A 127 7.64 -4.09 8.58
N LEU A 128 8.05 -4.60 7.41
CA LEU A 128 8.93 -3.89 6.48
C LEU A 128 8.30 -2.59 5.98
N TYR A 129 7.03 -2.64 5.55
CA TYR A 129 6.33 -1.46 5.04
C TYR A 129 6.15 -0.40 6.14
N HIS A 130 5.70 -0.80 7.32
CA HIS A 130 5.43 0.13 8.42
C HIS A 130 6.71 0.82 8.91
N THR A 131 7.78 0.06 9.14
CA THR A 131 9.06 0.61 9.61
C THR A 131 9.67 1.57 8.60
N ALA A 132 9.65 1.23 7.31
CA ALA A 132 10.15 2.09 6.24
C ALA A 132 9.32 3.37 6.07
N ALA A 133 7.98 3.25 6.16
CA ALA A 133 7.09 4.41 6.14
C ALA A 133 7.38 5.36 7.29
N VAL A 134 7.46 4.86 8.53
CA VAL A 134 7.70 5.71 9.70
C VAL A 134 9.10 6.34 9.68
N LEU A 135 10.15 5.60 9.30
CA LEU A 135 11.49 6.17 9.12
C LEU A 135 11.49 7.31 8.11
N THR A 136 10.74 7.21 7.02
CA THR A 136 10.60 8.31 6.05
C THR A 136 10.03 9.57 6.70
N THR A 137 9.04 9.44 7.58
CA THR A 137 8.45 10.59 8.30
C THR A 137 9.38 11.22 9.34
N LYS A 138 10.37 10.45 9.84
CA LYS A 138 11.40 10.97 10.77
C LYS A 138 12.47 11.79 10.05
N TYR A 139 12.78 11.43 8.80
CA TYR A 139 13.88 12.04 8.02
C TYR A 139 13.44 13.14 7.06
N PHE A 140 12.16 13.20 6.69
CA PHE A 140 11.61 14.21 5.78
C PHE A 140 10.44 14.95 6.42
N LYS A 141 10.42 16.28 6.27
CA LYS A 141 9.28 17.13 6.65
C LYS A 141 8.80 17.98 5.48
N LYS A 142 9.69 18.76 4.87
CA LYS A 142 9.35 19.65 3.75
C LYS A 142 9.12 18.88 2.46
N ARG A 143 9.90 17.82 2.20
CA ARG A 143 9.82 16.99 0.99
C ARG A 143 9.15 15.63 1.23
N LEU A 144 8.28 15.57 2.24
CA LEU A 144 7.70 14.30 2.68
C LEU A 144 6.82 13.66 1.60
N ALA A 145 6.06 14.46 0.83
CA ALA A 145 5.20 13.92 -0.22
C ALA A 145 6.00 13.38 -1.39
N LEU A 146 7.05 14.09 -1.82
CA LEU A 146 7.98 13.64 -2.85
C LEU A 146 8.75 12.39 -2.41
N SER A 147 9.29 12.36 -1.19
CA SER A 147 10.01 11.20 -0.66
C SER A 147 9.12 9.97 -0.55
N THR A 148 7.87 10.14 -0.10
CA THR A 148 6.87 9.07 -0.08
C THR A 148 6.53 8.61 -1.50
N ALA A 149 6.31 9.54 -2.41
CA ALA A 149 6.00 9.25 -3.80
C ALA A 149 7.11 8.45 -4.48
N ILE A 150 8.36 8.86 -4.34
CA ILE A 150 9.51 8.13 -4.87
C ILE A 150 9.57 6.73 -4.26
N ALA A 151 9.46 6.59 -2.94
CA ALA A 151 9.46 5.29 -2.31
C ALA A 151 8.30 4.37 -2.76
N ARG A 152 7.10 4.92 -2.97
CA ARG A 152 5.92 4.16 -3.40
C ARG A 152 5.97 3.81 -4.88
N SER A 153 6.66 4.61 -5.71
CA SER A 153 6.75 4.43 -7.16
C SER A 153 7.33 3.08 -7.58
N GLY A 154 8.06 2.43 -6.67
CA GLY A 154 8.56 1.07 -6.79
C GLY A 154 7.48 0.01 -6.99
N MET A 155 6.25 0.24 -6.51
CA MET A 155 5.12 -0.67 -6.77
C MET A 155 4.82 -0.81 -8.25
N GLY A 156 4.85 0.31 -9.00
CA GLY A 156 4.65 0.30 -10.44
C GLY A 156 5.85 -0.26 -11.20
N LEU A 157 7.07 -0.22 -10.64
CA LEU A 157 8.29 -0.78 -11.25
C LEU A 157 8.49 -2.30 -11.04
N THR A 158 7.55 -2.97 -10.36
CA THR A 158 7.68 -4.40 -10.04
C THR A 158 7.69 -5.33 -11.24
N PHE A 159 7.22 -4.87 -12.41
CA PHE A 159 7.36 -5.60 -13.66
C PHE A 159 8.83 -5.86 -14.05
N LEU A 160 9.79 -5.11 -13.49
CA LEU A 160 11.22 -5.23 -13.81
C LEU A 160 11.96 -6.37 -13.06
N ILE A 161 11.44 -6.89 -11.93
CA ILE A 161 12.14 -7.92 -11.13
C ILE A 161 12.17 -9.29 -11.83
N ALA A 162 11.33 -9.50 -12.85
CA ALA A 162 11.22 -10.76 -13.56
C ALA A 162 11.90 -10.68 -14.94
N PRO A 163 13.22 -10.86 -15.06
CA PRO A 163 13.85 -11.15 -16.36
C PRO A 163 13.35 -12.47 -17.00
N PHE A 164 12.35 -13.14 -16.40
CA PHE A 164 11.50 -14.19 -16.99
C PHE A 164 10.25 -13.65 -17.74
N THR A 165 10.08 -12.33 -17.86
CA THR A 165 9.14 -11.64 -18.75
C THR A 165 9.75 -11.55 -20.16
N LYS A 166 9.99 -12.66 -20.85
CA LYS A 166 10.38 -12.62 -22.29
C LYS A 166 9.32 -11.96 -23.19
N VAL A 167 8.23 -11.55 -22.57
CA VAL A 167 7.01 -10.95 -23.10
C VAL A 167 6.88 -9.52 -22.53
N LEU A 168 7.95 -8.71 -22.65
CA LEU A 168 7.73 -7.28 -22.97
C LEU A 168 7.01 -7.13 -24.33
N ILE A 169 6.72 -8.25 -25.00
CA ILE A 169 5.92 -8.47 -26.19
C ILE A 169 4.43 -8.46 -25.77
N ASP A 170 3.76 -7.33 -25.71
CA ASP A 170 4.06 -6.13 -26.46
C ASP A 170 3.74 -4.93 -25.58
N LEU A 171 4.76 -4.20 -25.14
CA LEU A 171 4.81 -2.77 -24.80
C LEU A 171 3.68 -2.17 -23.92
N TYR A 172 2.86 -2.96 -23.23
CA TYR A 172 1.57 -2.49 -22.70
C TYR A 172 1.31 -2.61 -21.19
N ASP A 173 2.30 -2.67 -20.29
CA ASP A 173 2.04 -2.33 -18.86
C ASP A 173 2.04 -0.80 -18.65
N TRP A 174 1.23 -0.10 -19.45
CA TRP A 174 1.02 1.34 -19.34
C TRP A 174 0.46 1.72 -17.97
N THR A 175 -0.22 0.79 -17.30
CA THR A 175 -0.86 1.02 -16.00
C THR A 175 0.18 1.24 -14.91
N GLY A 176 1.18 0.36 -14.80
CA GLY A 176 2.26 0.52 -13.83
C GLY A 176 3.10 1.76 -14.10
N ILE A 177 3.41 2.04 -15.37
CA ILE A 177 4.19 3.22 -15.77
C ILE A 177 3.43 4.51 -15.45
N THR A 178 2.17 4.61 -15.84
CA THR A 178 1.33 5.79 -15.56
C THR A 178 1.13 6.00 -14.07
N GLU A 179 0.99 4.92 -13.29
CA GLU A 179 0.92 5.00 -11.84
C GLU A 179 2.23 5.52 -11.23
N THR A 180 3.39 4.97 -11.61
CA THR A 180 4.72 5.42 -11.15
C THR A 180 4.94 6.90 -11.45
N VAL A 181 4.68 7.32 -12.69
CA VAL A 181 4.84 8.71 -13.13
C VAL A 181 3.88 9.63 -12.35
N SER A 182 2.62 9.23 -12.21
CA SER A 182 1.62 9.98 -11.45
C SER A 182 2.02 10.15 -9.99
N GLN A 183 2.54 9.11 -9.33
CA GLN A 183 2.98 9.19 -7.94
C GLN A 183 4.06 10.26 -7.77
N ILE A 184 5.10 10.23 -8.60
CA ILE A 184 6.23 11.18 -8.52
C ILE A 184 5.75 12.62 -8.76
N ILE A 185 4.97 12.85 -9.82
CA ILE A 185 4.44 14.18 -10.15
C ILE A 185 3.54 14.69 -9.01
N SER A 186 2.62 13.86 -8.53
CA SER A 186 1.67 14.22 -7.48
C SER A 186 2.38 14.51 -6.15
N GLY A 187 3.41 13.73 -5.80
CA GLY A 187 4.25 13.99 -4.63
C GLY A 187 5.00 15.31 -4.72
N TRP A 188 5.58 15.62 -5.88
CA TRP A 188 6.24 16.90 -6.12
C TRP A 188 5.27 18.08 -6.03
N VAL A 189 4.08 17.98 -6.66
CA VAL A 189 3.03 19.01 -6.61
C VAL A 189 2.55 19.23 -5.18
N ALA A 190 2.33 18.17 -4.41
CA ALA A 190 1.89 18.27 -3.03
C ALA A 190 2.92 18.95 -2.09
N ASP A 191 4.21 18.93 -2.45
CA ASP A 191 5.27 19.62 -1.69
C ASP A 191 5.45 21.09 -2.10
N GLN A 192 4.87 21.57 -3.22
CA GLN A 192 4.90 23.00 -3.60
C GLN A 192 4.05 23.88 -2.66
N ASN A 193 3.28 23.27 -1.76
CA ASN A 193 2.52 23.92 -0.69
C ASN A 193 1.50 24.98 -1.16
N TRP A 194 1.09 24.95 -2.43
CA TRP A 194 0.07 25.85 -2.98
C TRP A 194 -1.28 25.72 -2.27
N ILE A 195 -1.62 24.50 -1.86
CA ILE A 195 -2.84 24.14 -1.16
C ILE A 195 -2.46 23.11 -0.08
N LYS A 196 -3.19 23.06 1.04
CA LYS A 196 -2.96 22.03 2.08
C LYS A 196 -3.05 20.61 1.49
N ARG A 197 -2.15 19.71 1.90
CA ARG A 197 -2.02 18.34 1.34
C ARG A 197 -3.32 17.53 1.35
N TYR A 198 -4.17 17.69 2.37
CA TYR A 198 -5.43 16.96 2.45
C TYR A 198 -6.44 17.34 1.35
N HIS A 199 -6.33 18.52 0.74
CA HIS A 199 -7.15 18.89 -0.42
C HIS A 199 -6.77 18.08 -1.66
N TYR A 200 -5.48 17.88 -1.91
CA TYR A 200 -5.03 17.00 -3.00
C TYR A 200 -5.57 15.59 -2.80
N HIS A 201 -5.42 15.04 -1.59
CA HIS A 201 -5.92 13.72 -1.24
C HIS A 201 -7.45 13.60 -1.44
N LYS A 202 -8.21 14.60 -0.99
CA LYS A 202 -9.65 14.69 -1.20
C LYS A 202 -10.03 14.71 -2.68
N SER A 203 -9.34 15.53 -3.48
CA SER A 203 -9.59 15.63 -4.93
C SER A 203 -9.32 14.30 -5.64
N TYR A 204 -8.22 13.62 -5.33
CA TYR A 204 -7.93 12.30 -5.91
C TYR A 204 -8.99 11.26 -5.55
N LEU A 205 -9.47 11.23 -4.30
CA LEU A 205 -10.56 10.32 -3.90
C LEU A 205 -11.86 10.58 -4.68
N ILE A 206 -12.23 11.85 -4.86
CA ILE A 206 -13.42 12.22 -5.65
C ILE A 206 -13.24 11.80 -7.11
N LEU A 207 -12.07 12.07 -7.70
CA LEU A 207 -11.76 11.68 -9.08
C LEU A 207 -11.75 10.15 -9.26
N CYS A 208 -11.18 9.39 -8.33
CA CYS A 208 -11.26 7.91 -8.32
C CYS A 208 -12.70 7.42 -8.25
N GLY A 209 -13.54 8.04 -7.40
CA GLY A 209 -14.94 7.71 -7.25
C GLY A 209 -15.73 7.93 -8.54
N ILE A 210 -15.62 9.12 -9.13
CA ILE A 210 -16.28 9.47 -10.41
C ILE A 210 -15.79 8.54 -11.53
N THR A 211 -14.49 8.28 -11.61
CA THR A 211 -13.92 7.41 -12.66
C THR A 211 -14.45 5.98 -12.55
N ASN A 212 -14.57 5.43 -11.33
CA ASN A 212 -15.18 4.11 -11.12
C ASN A 212 -16.68 4.09 -11.45
N LEU A 213 -17.44 5.14 -11.12
CA LEU A 213 -18.84 5.23 -11.49
C LEU A 213 -19.04 5.30 -13.01
N LEU A 214 -18.07 5.86 -13.74
CA LEU A 214 -18.09 5.92 -15.20
C LEU A 214 -17.54 4.67 -15.89
N ALA A 215 -16.91 3.75 -15.14
CA ALA A 215 -16.30 2.54 -15.70
C ALA A 215 -17.29 1.67 -16.52
N PRO A 216 -18.56 1.49 -16.10
CA PRO A 216 -19.52 0.70 -16.88
C PRO A 216 -19.87 1.28 -18.27
N LEU A 217 -19.60 2.57 -18.52
CA LEU A 217 -19.79 3.17 -19.85
C LEU A 217 -18.65 2.80 -20.82
N ALA A 218 -17.52 2.28 -20.32
CA ALA A 218 -16.38 1.90 -21.13
C ALA A 218 -16.57 0.52 -21.77
N THR A 219 -17.41 0.45 -22.81
CA THR A 219 -17.74 -0.80 -23.52
C THR A 219 -16.81 -1.12 -24.69
N THR A 220 -15.99 -0.16 -25.13
CA THR A 220 -15.04 -0.33 -26.23
C THR A 220 -13.60 -0.35 -25.70
N PHE A 221 -12.71 -1.03 -26.41
CA PHE A 221 -11.30 -1.14 -26.02
C PHE A 221 -10.62 0.23 -25.80
N PRO A 222 -10.80 1.26 -26.67
CA PRO A 222 -10.24 2.59 -26.43
C PRO A 222 -10.80 3.27 -25.17
N LEU A 223 -12.09 3.12 -24.88
CA LEU A 223 -12.70 3.67 -23.68
C LEU A 223 -12.18 2.97 -22.42
N LEU A 224 -12.01 1.64 -22.46
CA LEU A 224 -11.46 0.88 -21.35
C LEU A 224 -10.00 1.26 -21.08
N MET A 225 -9.20 1.44 -22.14
CA MET A 225 -7.82 1.92 -22.02
C MET A 225 -7.77 3.32 -21.37
N THR A 226 -8.65 4.22 -21.82
CA THR A 226 -8.77 5.57 -21.27
C THR A 226 -9.13 5.54 -19.79
N TYR A 227 -10.12 4.72 -19.41
CA TYR A 227 -10.51 4.51 -18.02
C TYR A 227 -9.32 4.05 -17.15
N ILE A 228 -8.59 3.03 -17.60
CA ILE A 228 -7.47 2.46 -16.84
C ILE A 228 -6.37 3.52 -16.62
N VAL A 229 -6.04 4.31 -17.64
CA VAL A 229 -5.03 5.38 -17.53
C VAL A 229 -5.45 6.44 -16.52
N PHE A 230 -6.68 6.94 -16.59
CA PHE A 230 -7.17 7.93 -15.63
C PHE A 230 -7.23 7.36 -14.20
N PHE A 231 -7.72 6.13 -14.05
CA PHE A 231 -7.79 5.47 -12.75
C PHE A 231 -6.40 5.24 -12.15
N ALA A 232 -5.40 4.85 -12.96
CA ALA A 232 -4.01 4.70 -12.53
C ALA A 232 -3.39 6.03 -12.10
N ILE A 233 -3.66 7.12 -12.84
CA ILE A 233 -3.20 8.47 -12.48
C ILE A 233 -3.80 8.88 -11.13
N PHE A 234 -5.11 8.76 -10.94
CA PHE A 234 -5.76 9.21 -9.71
C PHE A 234 -5.40 8.34 -8.51
N THR A 235 -5.31 7.01 -8.69
CA THR A 235 -4.88 6.08 -7.65
C THR A 235 -3.43 6.32 -7.25
N GLY A 236 -2.54 6.56 -8.21
CA GLY A 236 -1.14 6.93 -7.94
C GLY A 236 -1.04 8.22 -7.11
N GLY A 237 -1.78 9.27 -7.49
CA GLY A 237 -1.80 10.53 -6.74
C GLY A 237 -2.34 10.37 -5.31
N TYR A 238 -3.43 9.61 -5.15
CA TYR A 238 -3.99 9.23 -3.86
C TYR A 238 -2.95 8.52 -2.96
N LEU A 239 -2.25 7.50 -3.48
CA LEU A 239 -1.28 6.71 -2.73
C LEU A 239 -0.02 7.49 -2.36
N ALA A 240 0.41 8.42 -3.21
CA ALA A 240 1.57 9.29 -2.96
C ALA A 240 1.35 10.25 -1.78
N VAL A 241 0.14 10.81 -1.68
CA VAL A 241 -0.19 11.86 -0.71
C VAL A 241 -0.76 11.32 0.61
N LEU A 242 -1.19 10.04 0.63
CA LEU A 242 -1.81 9.40 1.81
C LEU A 242 -0.96 9.48 3.09
N LEU A 243 0.32 9.06 3.03
CA LEU A 243 1.21 9.08 4.21
C LEU A 243 1.51 10.51 4.68
N PRO A 244 1.87 11.48 3.82
CA PRO A 244 2.03 12.88 4.21
C PRO A 244 0.80 13.47 4.90
N VAL A 245 -0.40 13.23 4.36
CA VAL A 245 -1.65 13.72 4.95
C VAL A 245 -1.91 13.09 6.31
N LEU A 246 -1.66 11.79 6.45
CA LEU A 246 -1.76 11.10 7.74
C LEU A 246 -0.84 11.74 8.78
N VAL A 247 0.41 12.05 8.41
CA VAL A 247 1.41 12.70 9.27
C VAL A 247 0.97 14.12 9.66
N ASP A 248 0.49 14.90 8.69
CA ASP A 248 0.02 16.27 8.92
C ASP A 248 -1.18 16.30 9.90
N LEU A 249 -2.06 15.30 9.85
CA LEU A 249 -3.22 15.18 10.75
C LEU A 249 -2.87 14.57 12.12
N SER A 250 -2.01 13.55 12.19
CA SER A 250 -1.69 12.85 13.44
C SER A 250 -0.62 13.54 14.29
N GLY A 251 0.29 14.26 13.63
CA GLY A 251 1.57 14.71 14.16
C GLY A 251 2.61 13.59 14.25
N ASN A 252 3.91 13.94 14.13
CA ASN A 252 5.03 12.99 14.03
C ASN A 252 5.14 11.97 15.19
N SER A 253 4.75 12.34 16.41
CA SER A 253 4.93 11.47 17.60
C SER A 253 3.94 10.31 17.68
N ARG A 254 2.82 10.37 16.96
CA ARG A 254 1.76 9.35 16.99
C ARG A 254 1.59 8.58 15.68
N VAL A 255 2.48 8.81 14.70
CA VAL A 255 2.37 8.24 13.35
C VAL A 255 2.30 6.70 13.39
N HIS A 256 3.08 6.02 14.23
CA HIS A 256 3.01 4.57 14.39
C HIS A 256 1.59 4.07 14.67
N ARG A 257 0.93 4.67 15.67
CA ARG A 257 -0.43 4.28 16.09
C ARG A 257 -1.46 4.55 15.00
N PHE A 258 -1.43 5.73 14.38
CA PHE A 258 -2.39 6.08 13.34
C PHE A 258 -2.17 5.29 12.05
N LEU A 259 -0.92 5.07 11.63
CA LEU A 259 -0.59 4.27 10.45
C LEU A 259 -0.97 2.80 10.66
N GLY A 260 -0.73 2.26 11.86
CA GLY A 260 -1.13 0.91 12.23
C GLY A 260 -2.64 0.73 12.22
N PHE A 261 -3.38 1.67 12.82
CA PHE A 261 -4.84 1.65 12.84
C PHE A 261 -5.46 1.83 11.45
N ALA A 262 -4.96 2.78 10.65
CA ALA A 262 -5.40 2.95 9.26
C ALA A 262 -5.11 1.70 8.42
N GLY A 263 -3.95 1.08 8.61
CA GLY A 263 -3.59 -0.20 8.00
C GLY A 263 -4.58 -1.32 8.35
N PHE A 264 -4.99 -1.42 9.62
CA PHE A 264 -5.96 -2.43 10.06
C PHE A 264 -7.25 -2.40 9.23
N PHE A 265 -7.88 -1.23 9.13
CA PHE A 265 -9.11 -1.04 8.35
C PHE A 265 -8.89 -1.23 6.85
N ALA A 266 -7.76 -0.75 6.32
CA ALA A 266 -7.40 -1.00 4.93
C ALA A 266 -7.28 -2.51 4.66
N GLY A 267 -6.67 -3.28 5.56
CA GLY A 267 -6.56 -4.73 5.44
C GLY A 267 -7.91 -5.45 5.48
N MET A 268 -8.83 -5.02 6.36
CA MET A 268 -10.20 -5.55 6.37
C MET A 268 -10.94 -5.25 5.06
N ALA A 269 -10.80 -4.04 4.52
CA ALA A 269 -11.41 -3.65 3.25
C ALA A 269 -10.84 -4.44 2.06
N VAL A 270 -9.53 -4.69 2.04
CA VAL A 270 -8.88 -5.52 1.01
C VAL A 270 -9.33 -6.98 1.12
N LEU A 271 -9.52 -7.50 2.33
CA LEU A 271 -9.99 -8.87 2.53
C LEU A 271 -11.46 -9.06 2.11
N SER A 272 -12.33 -8.08 2.41
CA SER A 272 -13.76 -8.16 2.09
C SER A 272 -14.09 -7.74 0.66
N GLY A 273 -13.23 -6.94 0.01
CA GLY A 273 -13.43 -6.43 -1.34
C GLY A 273 -13.71 -7.51 -2.39
N PRO A 274 -12.80 -8.48 -2.61
CA PRO A 274 -12.99 -9.54 -3.60
C PRO A 274 -14.22 -10.43 -3.34
N PRO A 275 -14.51 -10.88 -2.10
CA PRO A 275 -15.75 -11.60 -1.80
C PRO A 275 -17.02 -10.79 -2.10
N ILE A 276 -17.07 -9.51 -1.73
CA ILE A 276 -18.22 -8.64 -2.03
C ILE A 276 -18.38 -8.47 -3.54
N ALA A 277 -17.28 -8.27 -4.26
CA ALA A 277 -17.30 -8.14 -5.71
C ALA A 277 -17.74 -9.44 -6.41
N GLY A 278 -17.33 -10.61 -5.90
CA GLY A 278 -17.76 -11.92 -6.38
C GLY A 278 -19.24 -12.15 -6.13
N TRP A 279 -19.72 -11.91 -4.91
CA TRP A 279 -21.14 -12.04 -4.56
C TRP A 279 -22.04 -11.14 -5.43
N LEU A 280 -21.58 -9.92 -5.72
CA LEU A 280 -22.31 -8.98 -6.56
C LEU A 280 -22.30 -9.41 -8.02
N TYR A 281 -21.21 -10.00 -8.50
CA TYR A 281 -21.14 -10.64 -9.81
C TYR A 281 -22.10 -11.82 -9.91
N ASP A 282 -22.16 -12.69 -8.89
CA ASP A 282 -23.04 -13.87 -8.92
C ASP A 282 -24.52 -13.48 -9.04
N HIS A 283 -24.95 -12.38 -8.41
CA HIS A 283 -26.33 -11.89 -8.49
C HIS A 283 -26.64 -11.11 -9.77
N THR A 284 -25.69 -10.32 -10.27
CA THR A 284 -25.93 -9.41 -11.41
C THR A 284 -25.40 -9.95 -12.74
N GLN A 285 -24.64 -11.05 -12.72
CA GLN A 285 -23.91 -11.65 -13.84
C GLN A 285 -23.05 -10.65 -14.62
N THR A 286 -22.71 -9.51 -14.01
CA THR A 286 -21.94 -8.41 -14.59
C THR A 286 -21.05 -7.77 -13.53
N TYR A 287 -19.92 -7.16 -13.92
CA TYR A 287 -19.04 -6.45 -12.98
C TYR A 287 -19.50 -5.01 -12.67
N THR A 288 -20.56 -4.54 -13.33
CA THR A 288 -21.09 -3.18 -13.21
C THR A 288 -21.41 -2.79 -11.76
N GLY A 289 -22.03 -3.71 -11.00
CA GLY A 289 -22.33 -3.48 -9.59
C GLY A 289 -21.07 -3.22 -8.76
N SER A 290 -19.99 -3.98 -9.02
CA SER A 290 -18.74 -3.87 -8.27
C SER A 290 -18.04 -2.53 -8.51
N PHE A 291 -18.09 -2.01 -9.74
CA PHE A 291 -17.60 -0.67 -10.05
C PHE A 291 -18.41 0.44 -9.36
N TYR A 292 -19.75 0.32 -9.35
CA TYR A 292 -20.59 1.29 -8.63
C TYR A 292 -20.33 1.27 -7.13
N PHE A 293 -20.24 0.08 -6.53
CA PHE A 293 -19.92 -0.07 -5.12
C PHE A 293 -18.57 0.59 -4.77
N SER A 294 -17.51 0.27 -5.52
CA SER A 294 -16.18 0.85 -5.33
C SER A 294 -16.20 2.38 -5.48
N GLY A 295 -16.87 2.90 -6.51
CA GLY A 295 -17.02 4.34 -6.75
C GLY A 295 -17.70 5.07 -5.59
N ILE A 296 -18.79 4.50 -5.05
CA ILE A 296 -19.50 5.06 -3.89
C ILE A 296 -18.60 5.03 -2.64
N CYS A 297 -17.86 3.95 -2.41
CA CYS A 297 -16.93 3.86 -1.28
C CYS A 297 -15.84 4.94 -1.34
N PHE A 298 -15.27 5.23 -2.51
CA PHE A 298 -14.31 6.33 -2.67
C PHE A 298 -14.94 7.70 -2.37
N LEU A 299 -16.15 7.95 -2.86
CA LEU A 299 -16.86 9.21 -2.60
C LEU A 299 -17.19 9.36 -1.11
N LEU A 300 -17.70 8.31 -0.46
CA LEU A 300 -17.96 8.31 0.98
C LEU A 300 -16.68 8.54 1.80
N SER A 301 -15.56 7.93 1.40
CA SER A 301 -14.26 8.17 2.03
C SER A 301 -13.86 9.65 1.95
N SER A 302 -14.10 10.31 0.81
CA SER A 302 -13.78 11.73 0.61
C SER A 302 -14.60 12.68 1.52
N VAL A 303 -15.81 12.28 1.92
CA VAL A 303 -16.69 13.08 2.81
C VAL A 303 -16.01 13.32 4.16
N SER A 304 -15.27 12.34 4.68
CA SER A 304 -14.55 12.46 5.96
C SER A 304 -13.57 13.65 5.98
N LEU A 305 -12.96 13.96 4.83
CA LEU A 305 -11.99 15.05 4.69
C LEU A 305 -12.62 16.45 4.65
N PHE A 306 -13.93 16.56 4.41
CA PHE A 306 -14.64 17.84 4.53
C PHE A 306 -14.81 18.28 5.99
N PHE A 307 -14.72 17.36 6.95
CA PHE A 307 -14.80 17.69 8.38
C PHE A 307 -13.46 18.15 8.98
N VAL A 308 -12.34 18.01 8.25
CA VAL A 308 -11.00 18.41 8.72
C VAL A 308 -10.92 19.89 9.13
N PRO A 309 -11.43 20.88 8.35
CA PRO A 309 -11.44 22.29 8.76
C PRO A 309 -12.23 22.56 10.04
N LEU A 310 -13.32 21.82 10.26
CA LEU A 310 -14.15 21.92 11.47
C LEU A 310 -13.36 21.41 12.68
N ALA A 311 -12.67 20.27 12.51
CA ALA A 311 -11.82 19.70 13.55
C ALA A 311 -10.62 20.62 13.89
N GLU A 312 -9.97 21.23 12.90
CA GLU A 312 -8.91 22.23 13.12
C GLU A 312 -9.42 23.43 13.92
N ARG A 313 -10.61 23.96 13.57
CA ARG A 313 -11.24 25.06 14.32
C ARG A 313 -11.56 24.69 15.76
N TRP A 314 -12.02 23.45 16.00
CA TRP A 314 -12.34 22.98 17.35
C TRP A 314 -11.08 22.81 18.19
N LYS A 315 -10.03 22.21 17.62
CA LYS A 315 -8.71 22.08 18.28
C LYS A 315 -8.10 23.43 18.62
N ASN A 316 -8.27 24.45 17.78
CA ASN A 316 -7.74 25.79 18.05
C ASN A 316 -8.58 26.60 19.06
N ARG A 317 -9.77 26.11 19.42
CA ARG A 317 -10.64 26.70 20.46
C ARG A 317 -10.48 26.05 21.83
N ALA A 318 -9.89 24.86 21.90
CA ALA A 318 -9.63 24.09 23.11
C ALA A 318 -8.19 24.33 23.60
#